data_AF-A0A929KBB8-F1
#
_entry.id   AF-A0A929KBB8-F1
#
_cell.length_a   1.000
_cell.length_b   1.000
_cell.length_c   1.000
_cell.angle_alpha   90.00
_cell.angle_beta   90.00
_cell.angle_gamma   90.00
#
_symmetry.space_group_name_H-M   'P 1'
#
loop_
_entity.id
_entity.type
_entity.pdbx_description
1 polymer ?
#
loop_
_entity_poly.entity_id
_entity_poly.type
_entity_poly.pdbx_seq_one_letter_code
_entity_poly.pdbx_strand_id
1 'polypeptide(L)' 'MKDIKEIDIAELTAGFYILNLGSVLEITEEDSKYALVISRMNEKHVFRYPKDAKLWVISNAPNGN' A
#
# COMPACT_ATOMS: atom_id res chain seq x y z
N MET A 1 -12.97 -15.18 5.24
CA MET A 1 -13.23 -13.87 4.60
C MET A 1 -11.90 -13.13 4.55
N LYS A 2 -11.61 -12.35 3.50
CA LYS A 2 -10.47 -11.43 3.57
C LYS A 2 -10.93 -10.18 4.30
N ASP A 3 -10.28 -9.82 5.39
CA ASP A 3 -10.65 -8.61 6.12
C ASP A 3 -10.15 -7.37 5.37
N ILE A 4 -10.99 -6.34 5.35
CA ILE A 4 -10.69 -5.04 4.74
C ILE A 4 -10.53 -4.06 5.89
N LYS A 5 -9.42 -3.34 5.91
CA LYS A 5 -9.17 -2.29 6.90
C LYS A 5 -8.65 -1.02 6.26
N GLU A 6 -9.01 0.10 6.85
CA GLU A 6 -8.38 1.39 6.57
C GLU A 6 -7.09 1.50 7.41
N ILE A 7 -6.03 2.02 6.80
CA ILE A 7 -4.71 2.16 7.42
C ILE A 7 -4.09 3.49 6.97
N ASP A 8 -3.42 4.18 7.89
CA ASP A 8 -2.63 5.37 7.56
C ASP A 8 -1.46 4.99 6.64
N ILE A 9 -1.17 5.81 5.64
CA ILE A 9 -0.12 5.50 4.65
C ILE A 9 1.26 5.27 5.27
N ALA A 10 1.53 5.92 6.41
CA ALA A 10 2.77 5.75 7.18
C ALA A 10 2.91 4.35 7.81
N GLU A 11 1.82 3.60 7.96
CA GLU A 11 1.82 2.23 8.48
C GLU A 11 1.85 1.17 7.37
N LEU A 12 1.79 1.56 6.09
CA LEU A 12 1.89 0.61 4.98
C LEU A 12 3.29 -0.01 4.93
N THR A 13 3.31 -1.29 4.57
CA THR A 13 4.55 -2.01 4.27
C THR A 13 4.43 -2.71 2.93
N ALA A 14 5.57 -3.00 2.30
CA ALA A 14 5.61 -3.78 1.06
C ALA A 14 4.91 -5.14 1.28
N GLY A 15 4.19 -5.61 0.25
CA GLY A 15 3.38 -6.82 0.31
C GLY A 15 1.90 -6.59 0.65
N PHE A 16 1.53 -5.41 1.17
CA PHE A 16 0.12 -5.07 1.37
C PHE A 16 -0.61 -4.99 0.03
N TYR A 17 -1.87 -5.42 -0.01
CA TYR A 17 -2.72 -5.27 -1.18
C TYR A 17 -3.69 -4.12 -0.98
N ILE A 18 -3.52 -3.03 -1.73
CA ILE A 18 -4.43 -1.88 -1.69
C ILE A 18 -5.62 -2.15 -2.59
N LEU A 19 -6.83 -1.98 -2.04
CA LEU A 19 -8.07 -2.20 -2.76
C LEU A 19 -8.12 -1.35 -4.05
N ASN A 20 -8.56 -1.94 -5.16
CA ASN A 20 -8.64 -1.35 -6.50
C ASN A 20 -7.31 -0.96 -7.17
N LEU A 21 -6.17 -1.04 -6.47
CA LEU A 21 -4.86 -0.69 -7.01
C LEU A 21 -4.00 -1.94 -7.23
N GLY A 22 -3.70 -2.71 -6.18
CA GLY A 22 -2.84 -3.89 -6.31
C GLY A 22 -1.86 -4.04 -5.15
N SER A 23 -0.85 -4.88 -5.35
CA SER A 23 0.16 -5.16 -4.33
C SER A 23 1.22 -4.07 -4.28
N VAL A 24 1.51 -3.56 -3.08
CA VAL A 24 2.63 -2.66 -2.83
C VAL A 24 3.93 -3.43 -2.96
N LEU A 25 4.83 -2.97 -3.83
CA LEU A 25 6.16 -3.53 -4.01
C LEU A 25 7.19 -2.77 -3.18
N GLU A 26 7.11 -1.44 -3.22
CA GLU A 26 8.09 -0.54 -2.59
C GLU A 26 7.37 0.70 -2.07
N ILE A 27 7.91 1.28 -1.01
CA ILE A 27 7.42 2.50 -0.37
C ILE A 27 8.62 3.41 -0.14
N THR A 28 8.54 4.63 -0.62
CA THR A 28 9.53 5.67 -0.37
C THR A 28 8.86 6.83 0.34
N GLU A 29 9.38 7.18 1.52
CA GLU A 29 8.99 8.42 2.18
C GLU A 29 9.79 9.59 1.59
N GLU A 30 9.08 10.65 1.21
CA GLU A 30 9.64 11.94 0.80
C GLU A 30 9.21 13.03 1.80
N ASP A 31 9.72 14.26 1.66
CA ASP A 31 9.48 15.33 2.64
C ASP A 31 7.99 15.62 2.88
N SER A 32 7.16 15.62 1.83
CA SER A 32 5.73 15.99 1.90
C SER A 32 4.75 14.89 1.48
N LYS A 33 5.24 13.71 1.12
CA LYS A 33 4.43 12.64 0.52
C LYS A 33 5.09 11.27 0.66
N TYR A 34 4.32 10.22 0.40
CA TYR A 34 4.83 8.89 0.14
C TYR A 34 4.69 8.56 -1.34
N ALA A 35 5.69 7.89 -1.90
CA ALA A 35 5.64 7.27 -3.21
C ALA A 35 5.52 5.75 -3.06
N LEU A 36 4.47 5.17 -3.63
CA LEU A 36 4.21 3.73 -3.63
C LEU A 36 4.44 3.17 -5.03
N VAL A 37 5.26 2.12 -5.13
CA VAL A 37 5.35 1.31 -6.34
C VAL A 37 4.34 0.17 -6.21
N ILE A 38 3.35 0.12 -7.10
CA ILE A 38 2.26 -0.86 -7.07
C ILE A 38 2.36 -1.78 -8.29
N SER A 39 2.22 -3.08 -8.07
CA SER A 39 2.02 -4.07 -9.14
C SER A 39 0.55 -4.13 -9.54
N ARG A 40 0.26 -3.73 -10.78
CA ARG A 40 -1.10 -3.71 -11.33
C ARG A 40 -1.06 -4.00 -12.83
N MET A 41 -1.98 -4.84 -13.32
CA MET A 41 -2.12 -5.15 -14.75
C MET A 41 -0.81 -5.64 -15.40
N ASN A 42 -0.02 -6.43 -14.66
CA ASN A 42 1.31 -6.93 -15.06
C ASN A 42 2.38 -5.83 -15.27
N GLU A 43 2.15 -4.63 -14.74
CA GLU A 43 3.06 -3.51 -14.81
C GLU A 43 3.36 -2.94 -13.41
N LYS A 44 4.42 -2.13 -13.31
CA LYS A 44 4.75 -1.35 -12.11
C LYS A 44 4.29 0.09 -12.29
N HIS A 45 3.40 0.56 -11.43
CA HIS A 45 2.88 1.92 -11.45
C HIS A 45 3.31 2.66 -10.19
N VAL A 46 3.64 3.96 -10.31
CA VAL A 46 4.03 4.80 -9.17
C VAL A 46 2.88 5.71 -8.80
N PHE A 47 2.40 5.60 -7.56
CA PHE A 47 1.39 6.48 -6.99
C PHE A 47 2.01 7.33 -5.89
N ARG A 48 1.56 8.58 -5.79
CA ARG A 48 2.04 9.51 -4.76
C ARG A 48 0.85 10.01 -3.96
N TYR A 49 1.03 10.02 -2.65
CA TYR A 49 -0.02 10.35 -1.70
C TYR A 49 0.53 11.30 -0.64
N PRO A 50 -0.29 12.24 -0.14
CA PRO A 50 0.11 13.08 0.98
C PRO A 50 0.31 12.23 2.26
N LYS A 51 1.06 12.75 3.24
CA LYS A 51 1.42 12.00 4.45
C LYS A 51 0.23 11.64 5.35
N ASP A 52 -0.88 12.35 5.23
CA ASP A 52 -2.13 12.12 5.96
C ASP A 52 -3.12 11.21 5.20
N ALA A 53 -2.70 10.64 4.07
CA ALA A 53 -3.55 9.75 3.30
C ALA A 53 -3.88 8.46 4.05
N LYS A 54 -5.13 8.03 3.93
CA LYS A 54 -5.61 6.73 4.39
C LYS A 54 -5.95 5.84 3.21
N LEU A 55 -5.52 4.58 3.26
CA LEU A 55 -5.76 3.61 2.21
C LEU A 55 -6.48 2.39 2.74
N TRP A 56 -7.37 1.84 1.92
CA TRP A 56 -8.08 0.60 2.22
C TRP A 56 -7.27 -0.58 1.71
N VAL A 57 -6.91 -1.49 2.62
CA VAL A 57 -6.11 -2.67 2.31
C VAL A 57 -6.86 -3.94 2.61
N ILE A 58 -6.59 -4.96 1.81
CA ILE A 58 -7.07 -6.32 2.07
C ILE A 58 -6.02 -7.00 2.94
N SER A 59 -6.31 -7.24 4.20
CA SER A 59 -5.40 -7.99 5.06
C SER A 59 -5.41 -9.46 4.65
N ASN A 60 -4.37 -9.86 3.93
CA ASN A 60 -3.77 -11.16 4.20
C ASN A 60 -2.65 -10.85 5.19
N ALA A 61 -2.85 -11.16 6.48
CA ALA A 61 -1.76 -11.07 7.43
C ALA A 61 -0.55 -11.82 6.86
N PRO A 62 0.64 -11.21 6.76
CA PRO A 62 1.83 -12.02 6.82
C PRO A 62 1.83 -12.56 8.24
N ASN A 63 1.53 -13.86 8.38
CA ASN A 63 1.97 -14.58 9.55
C ASN A 63 3.48 -14.32 9.64
N GLY A 64 3.88 -13.51 10.61
CA GLY A 64 5.25 -13.53 11.08
C GLY A 64 5.55 -14.96 11.52
N ASN A 65 6.56 -15.54 10.90
CA ASN A 65 7.36 -16.63 11.45
C ASN A 65 8.82 -16.26 11.19
#